data_AF-A0A249PFV0-F1
#
_entry.id   AF-A0A249PFV0-F1
#
_cell.length_a   1.000
_cell.length_b   1.000
_cell.length_c   1.000
_cell.angle_alpha   90.00
_cell.angle_beta   90.00
_cell.angle_gamma   90.00
#
_symmetry.space_group_name_H-M   'P 1'
#
loop_
_entity.id
_entity.type
_entity.pdbx_description
1 polymer ?
#
loop_
_entity_poly.entity_id
_entity_poly.type
_entity_poly.pdbx_seq_one_letter_code
_entity_poly.pdbx_strand_id
1 'polypeptide(L)'
;MYDFQTKTIYINREIPPNRKTFTIAHELGHAILHEDYVKSMNYEAMPRSNYHASKPVEEVEADVFAACLLVPKSMLGLYKNFADPNELAEMFAVSPDVVVHQLKYV
;
A
#
# COMPACT_ATOMS: atom_id res chain seq x y z
N MET A 1 2.62 10.99 -3.11
CA MET A 1 3.20 11.82 -2.06
C MET A 1 2.10 12.53 -1.30
N TYR A 2 2.10 12.41 0.01
CA TYR A 2 1.24 13.13 0.93
C TYR A 2 1.87 14.46 1.35
N ASP A 3 1.10 15.55 1.25
CA ASP A 3 1.46 16.87 1.77
C ASP A 3 0.71 17.12 3.07
N PHE A 4 1.44 17.14 4.19
CA PHE A 4 0.86 17.34 5.53
C PHE A 4 0.33 18.75 5.77
N GLN A 5 0.83 19.77 5.07
CA GLN A 5 0.41 21.16 5.27
C GLN A 5 -0.98 21.39 4.68
N THR A 6 -1.20 20.90 3.46
CA THR A 6 -2.48 21.03 2.76
C THR A 6 -3.41 19.83 2.96
N LYS A 7 -2.90 18.74 3.55
CA LYS A 7 -3.57 17.43 3.69
C LYS A 7 -3.98 16.85 2.32
N THR A 8 -3.11 16.97 1.34
CA THR A 8 -3.37 16.54 -0.06
C THR A 8 -2.52 15.33 -0.43
N ILE A 9 -3.12 14.34 -1.09
CA ILE A 9 -2.37 13.21 -1.68
C ILE A 9 -2.21 13.46 -3.18
N TYR A 10 -0.96 13.55 -3.63
CA TYR A 10 -0.60 13.67 -5.04
C TYR A 10 -0.23 12.32 -5.64
N ILE A 11 -0.85 12.00 -6.77
CA ILE A 11 -0.69 10.73 -7.49
C ILE A 11 -0.30 11.02 -8.94
N ASN A 12 0.68 10.28 -9.45
CA ASN A 12 1.04 10.32 -10.86
C ASN A 12 -0.16 9.83 -11.72
N ARG A 13 -0.59 10.63 -12.69
CA ARG A 13 -1.72 10.28 -13.56
C ARG A 13 -1.42 9.11 -14.49
N GLU A 14 -0.16 8.86 -14.80
CA GLU A 14 0.28 7.87 -15.79
C GLU A 14 0.40 6.45 -15.21
N ILE A 15 0.35 6.27 -13.88
CA ILE A 15 0.43 4.92 -13.30
C ILE A 15 -0.90 4.16 -13.44
N PRO A 16 -0.87 2.83 -13.61
CA PRO A 16 -2.08 2.00 -13.74
C PRO A 16 -3.03 2.12 -12.53
N PRO A 17 -4.35 1.90 -12.71
CA PRO A 17 -5.35 2.05 -11.66
C PRO A 17 -5.04 1.29 -10.35
N ASN A 18 -4.65 0.02 -10.44
CA ASN A 18 -4.30 -0.78 -9.25
C ASN A 18 -3.10 -0.18 -8.47
N ARG A 19 -2.10 0.34 -9.18
CA ARG A 19 -0.97 1.06 -8.57
C ARG A 19 -1.41 2.40 -7.97
N LYS A 20 -2.38 3.11 -8.56
CA LYS A 20 -2.96 4.31 -7.97
C LYS A 20 -3.63 3.99 -6.64
N THR A 21 -4.49 2.97 -6.61
CA THR A 21 -5.20 2.55 -5.39
C THR A 21 -4.21 2.23 -4.26
N PHE A 22 -3.19 1.43 -4.56
CA PHE A 22 -2.16 1.09 -3.57
C PHE A 22 -1.36 2.31 -3.10
N THR A 23 -0.96 3.20 -4.02
CA THR A 23 -0.25 4.43 -3.64
C THR A 23 -1.13 5.33 -2.78
N ILE A 24 -2.41 5.52 -3.11
CA ILE A 24 -3.32 6.33 -2.28
C ILE A 24 -3.42 5.74 -0.86
N ALA A 25 -3.61 4.43 -0.75
CA ALA A 25 -3.70 3.75 0.55
C ALA A 25 -2.39 3.85 1.35
N HIS A 26 -1.25 3.77 0.69
CA HIS A 26 0.08 3.95 1.30
C HIS A 26 0.27 5.36 1.84
N GLU A 27 -0.05 6.39 1.05
CA GLU A 27 0.03 7.79 1.48
C GLU A 27 -0.95 8.11 2.61
N LEU A 28 -2.11 7.44 2.63
CA LEU A 28 -3.03 7.49 3.76
C LEU A 28 -2.43 6.84 5.01
N GLY A 29 -1.64 5.76 4.86
CA GLY A 29 -0.88 5.16 5.95
C GLY A 29 0.10 6.15 6.57
N HIS A 30 0.85 6.89 5.75
CA HIS A 30 1.71 7.98 6.25
C HIS A 30 0.92 9.06 7.00
N ALA A 31 -0.22 9.50 6.45
CA ALA A 31 -1.05 10.52 7.06
C ALA A 31 -1.61 10.12 8.43
N ILE A 32 -1.88 8.82 8.63
CA ILE A 32 -2.49 8.30 9.86
C ILE A 32 -1.44 7.88 10.89
N LEU A 33 -0.35 7.23 10.45
CA LEU A 33 0.60 6.56 11.35
C LEU A 33 1.91 7.33 11.53
N HIS A 34 2.29 8.19 10.59
CA HIS A 34 3.68 8.67 10.47
C HIS A 34 3.79 10.20 10.31
N GLU A 35 3.00 10.96 11.08
CA GLU A 35 2.97 12.43 10.98
C GLU A 35 4.36 13.08 11.17
N ASP A 36 5.14 12.61 12.15
CA ASP A 36 6.49 13.13 12.42
C ASP A 36 7.48 12.83 11.30
N TYR A 37 7.37 11.64 10.69
CA TYR A 37 8.20 11.24 9.55
C TYR A 37 7.91 12.10 8.32
N VAL A 38 6.63 12.34 8.00
CA VAL A 38 6.22 13.18 6.86
C VAL A 38 6.69 14.64 7.02
N LYS A 39 6.81 15.13 8.27
CA LYS A 39 7.36 16.47 8.57
C LYS A 39 8.89 16.51 8.54
N SER A 40 9.56 15.38 8.49
CA SER A 40 11.02 15.27 8.51
C SER A 40 11.62 15.43 7.10
N MET A 41 12.93 15.71 7.03
CA MET A 41 13.66 15.71 5.76
C MET A 41 13.86 14.31 5.16
N ASN A 42 13.48 13.26 5.88
CA ASN A 42 13.66 11.88 5.42
C ASN A 42 12.47 11.38 4.57
N TYR A 43 11.37 12.13 4.55
CA TYR A 43 10.21 11.82 3.71
C TYR A 43 10.45 12.31 2.28
N GLU A 44 11.16 11.49 1.52
CA GLU A 44 11.41 11.70 0.10
C GLU A 44 10.63 10.71 -0.75
N ALA A 45 10.27 11.09 -1.97
CA ALA A 45 9.68 10.20 -2.95
C ALA A 45 10.73 9.17 -3.42
N MET A 46 10.98 8.14 -2.62
CA MET A 46 11.89 7.06 -3.00
C MET A 46 11.29 6.27 -4.18
N PRO A 47 12.09 5.95 -5.22
CA PRO A 47 11.70 4.93 -6.18
C PRO A 47 11.37 3.64 -5.42
N ARG A 48 10.20 3.05 -5.66
CA ARG A 48 9.83 1.72 -5.12
C ARG A 48 10.79 0.68 -5.73
N SER A 49 12.00 0.58 -5.18
CA SER A 49 12.87 -0.56 -5.40
C SER A 49 12.45 -1.62 -4.39
N ASN A 50 12.23 -2.85 -4.86
CA ASN A 50 11.88 -4.00 -4.01
C ASN A 50 13.06 -4.45 -3.11
N TYR A 51 14.07 -3.59 -2.91
CA TYR A 51 15.26 -3.90 -2.14
C TYR A 51 15.04 -3.51 -0.68
N HIS A 52 14.65 -4.51 0.12
CA HIS A 52 14.33 -4.36 1.54
C HIS A 52 15.51 -3.94 2.44
N ALA A 53 16.74 -3.89 1.92
CA ALA A 53 17.93 -3.67 2.76
C ALA A 53 18.07 -2.23 3.29
N SER A 54 17.26 -1.27 2.82
CA SER A 54 17.38 0.15 3.23
C SER A 54 16.06 0.93 3.28
N LYS A 55 14.90 0.26 3.36
CA LYS A 55 13.62 0.98 3.45
C LYS A 55 13.40 1.48 4.89
N PRO A 56 13.09 2.77 5.12
CA PRO A 56 12.67 3.26 6.45
C PRO A 56 11.52 2.44 7.03
N VAL A 57 11.42 2.35 8.36
CA VAL A 57 10.38 1.54 9.02
C VAL A 57 8.98 2.07 8.70
N GLU A 58 8.83 3.39 8.61
CA GLU A 58 7.59 4.09 8.30
C GLU A 58 7.11 3.78 6.89
N GLU A 59 8.03 3.58 5.96
CA GLU A 59 7.72 3.18 4.59
C GLU A 59 7.26 1.72 4.51
N VAL A 60 7.80 0.84 5.38
CA VAL A 60 7.36 -0.55 5.49
C VAL A 60 5.99 -0.61 6.15
N GLU A 61 5.78 0.16 7.22
CA GLU A 61 4.51 0.25 7.93
C GLU A 61 3.40 0.84 7.06
N ALA A 62 3.70 1.84 6.22
CA ALA A 62 2.76 2.37 5.22
C ALA A 62 2.38 1.33 4.14
N ASP A 63 3.32 0.51 3.67
CA ASP A 63 3.01 -0.61 2.76
C ASP A 63 2.12 -1.66 3.43
N VAL A 64 2.40 -2.00 4.68
CA VAL A 64 1.58 -2.94 5.47
C VAL A 64 0.19 -2.38 5.71
N PHE A 65 0.07 -1.09 6.04
CA PHE A 65 -1.20 -0.39 6.17
C PHE A 65 -2.01 -0.49 4.88
N ALA A 66 -1.40 -0.16 3.74
CA ALA A 66 -2.06 -0.22 2.44
C ALA A 66 -2.54 -1.63 2.10
N ALA A 67 -1.70 -2.65 2.31
CA ALA A 67 -2.06 -4.05 2.07
C ALA A 67 -3.23 -4.49 2.96
N CYS A 68 -3.24 -4.11 4.24
CA CYS A 68 -4.32 -4.48 5.17
C CYS A 68 -5.63 -3.75 4.86
N LEU A 69 -5.56 -2.48 4.46
CA LEU A 69 -6.72 -1.68 4.09
C LEU A 69 -7.38 -2.22 2.81
N LEU A 70 -6.57 -2.54 1.79
CA LEU A 70 -7.07 -2.93 0.47
C LEU A 70 -7.43 -4.42 0.37
N VAL A 71 -6.81 -5.27 1.17
CA VAL A 71 -7.07 -6.72 1.20
C VAL A 71 -7.45 -7.14 2.62
N PRO A 72 -8.71 -6.89 3.05
CA PRO A 72 -9.15 -7.25 4.39
C PRO A 72 -9.10 -8.77 4.60
N LYS A 73 -8.47 -9.23 5.70
CA LYS A 73 -8.33 -10.66 6.01
C LYS A 73 -9.65 -11.42 6.07
N SER A 74 -10.71 -10.77 6.56
CA SER A 74 -12.05 -11.36 6.61
C SER A 74 -12.57 -11.67 5.21
N MET A 75 -12.42 -10.74 4.26
CA MET A 75 -12.81 -10.98 2.87
C MET A 75 -11.89 -11.98 2.19
N LEU A 76 -10.57 -11.86 2.36
CA LEU A 76 -9.62 -12.80 1.77
C LEU A 76 -9.91 -14.24 2.25
N GLY A 77 -10.20 -14.43 3.54
CA GLY A 77 -10.54 -15.74 4.10
C GLY A 77 -11.82 -16.35 3.54
N LEU A 78 -12.80 -15.52 3.17
CA LEU A 78 -14.05 -15.98 2.55
C LEU A 78 -13.84 -16.46 1.11
N TYR A 79 -12.98 -15.78 0.34
CA TYR A 79 -12.84 -16.01 -1.10
C TYR A 79 -11.61 -16.84 -1.50
N LYS A 80 -10.62 -17.06 -0.62
CA LYS A 80 -9.34 -17.73 -0.97
C LYS A 80 -9.47 -19.16 -1.53
N ASN A 81 -10.60 -19.83 -1.27
CA ASN A 81 -10.86 -21.20 -1.75
C ASN A 81 -11.71 -21.24 -3.04
N PHE A 82 -12.17 -20.08 -3.52
CA PHE A 82 -13.10 -19.97 -4.65
C PHE A 82 -12.53 -19.17 -5.83
N ALA A 83 -11.37 -18.54 -5.65
CA ALA A 83 -10.72 -17.70 -6.65
C ALA A 83 -9.20 -17.82 -6.51
N ASP A 84 -8.50 -17.77 -7.64
CA ASP A 84 -7.04 -17.76 -7.66
C ASP A 84 -6.45 -16.38 -7.30
N PRO A 85 -5.14 -16.27 -7.01
CA PRO A 85 -4.54 -15.00 -6.61
C PRO A 85 -4.70 -13.83 -7.60
N ASN A 86 -4.84 -14.10 -8.91
CA ASN A 86 -5.08 -13.06 -9.92
C ASN A 86 -6.54 -12.59 -9.86
N GLU A 87 -7.49 -13.52 -9.79
CA GLU A 87 -8.91 -13.19 -9.64
C GLU A 87 -9.19 -12.39 -8.35
N LEU A 88 -8.54 -12.78 -7.25
CA LEU A 88 -8.60 -12.04 -5.99
C LEU A 88 -7.95 -10.66 -6.11
N ALA A 89 -6.84 -10.52 -6.84
CA ALA A 89 -6.18 -9.23 -7.04
C ALA A 89 -7.05 -8.27 -7.87
N GLU A 90 -7.75 -8.78 -8.88
CA GLU A 90 -8.75 -8.02 -9.62
C GLU A 90 -9.89 -7.56 -8.72
N MET A 91 -10.43 -8.46 -7.87
CA MET A 91 -11.50 -8.15 -6.92
C MET A 91 -11.10 -7.03 -5.93
N PHE A 92 -9.87 -7.06 -5.42
CA PHE A 92 -9.35 -6.05 -4.50
C PHE A 92 -8.69 -4.85 -5.19
N ALA A 93 -8.65 -4.81 -6.53
CA ALA A 93 -8.00 -3.78 -7.32
C ALA A 93 -6.53 -3.50 -6.92
N VAL A 94 -5.76 -4.56 -6.65
CA VAL A 94 -4.33 -4.51 -6.29
C VAL A 94 -3.48 -5.33 -7.27
N SER A 95 -2.16 -5.41 -7.06
CA SER A 95 -1.33 -6.38 -7.79
C SER A 95 -1.45 -7.78 -7.17
N PRO A 96 -1.24 -8.86 -7.95
CA PRO A 96 -1.21 -10.23 -7.41
C PRO A 96 -0.22 -10.42 -6.27
N ASP A 97 0.92 -9.72 -6.29
CA ASP A 97 1.93 -9.77 -5.23
C ASP A 97 1.37 -9.38 -3.85
N VAL A 98 0.46 -8.39 -3.80
CA VAL A 98 -0.17 -7.96 -2.53
C VAL A 98 -1.05 -9.08 -1.97
N VAL A 99 -1.83 -9.75 -2.83
CA VAL A 99 -2.68 -10.88 -2.43
C VAL A 99 -1.82 -12.05 -1.97
N VAL A 100 -0.80 -12.43 -2.74
CA VAL A 100 0.12 -13.52 -2.39
C VAL A 100 0.82 -13.25 -1.05
N HIS A 101 1.21 -12.00 -0.80
CA HIS A 101 1.75 -11.61 0.50
C HIS A 101 0.72 -11.78 1.62
N GLN A 102 -0.52 -11.33 1.41
CA GLN A 102 -1.58 -11.38 2.43
C GLN A 102 -2.08 -12.79 2.74
N LEU A 103 -2.06 -13.70 1.76
CA LEU A 103 -2.40 -15.11 1.96
C LEU A 103 -1.51 -15.81 2.99
N LYS A 104 -0.31 -15.29 3.27
CA LYS A 104 0.57 -15.82 4.33
C LYS A 104 0.02 -15.61 5.75
N TYR A 105 -0.97 -14.74 5.92
CA TYR A 105 -1.47 -14.30 7.22
C TYR A 105 -2.96 -14.63 7.47
N VAL A 106 -3.56 -15.53 6.66
CA VAL A 106 -4.99 -15.92 6.67
C VAL A 106 -5.19 -17.42 6.52
#